data_AF-A0A1V5D3W4-F1
#
_entry.id   AF-A0A1V5D3W4-F1
#
_cell.length_a   1.000
_cell.length_b   1.000
_cell.length_c   1.000
_cell.angle_alpha   90.00
_cell.angle_beta   90.00
_cell.angle_gamma   90.00
#
_symmetry.space_group_name_H-M   'P 1'
#
loop_
_entity.id
_entity.type
_entity.pdbx_description
1 polymer ?
#
loop_
_entity_poly.entity_id
_entity_poly.type
_entity_poly.pdbx_seq_one_letter_code
_entity_poly.pdbx_strand_id
1 'polypeptide(L)' 'METKEEAVLNAMTNEGKPMRSGDIAEKAWMDQEAVSRILATLRKERKISSPKRCFYVPV' A
#
# COMPACT_ATOMS: atom_id res chain seq x y z
N MET A 1 7.71 7.52 15.80
CA MET A 1 7.72 6.34 14.92
C MET A 1 6.92 6.73 13.70
N GLU A 2 7.50 7.48 12.77
CA GLU A 2 6.86 7.76 11.49
C GLU A 2 6.59 6.43 10.79
N THR A 3 5.33 6.22 10.50
CA THR A 3 4.78 4.89 10.34
C THR A 3 5.04 4.44 8.92
N LYS A 4 5.52 3.22 8.81
CA LYS A 4 5.64 2.47 7.55
C LYS A 4 4.38 2.58 6.66
N GLU A 5 3.23 2.86 7.26
CA GLU A 5 1.94 3.17 6.64
C GLU A 5 1.97 4.45 5.79
N GLU A 6 2.58 5.53 6.28
CA GLU A 6 2.72 6.79 5.56
C GLU A 6 3.66 6.65 4.36
N ALA A 7 4.74 5.87 4.49
CA ALA A 7 5.63 5.57 3.36
C ALA A 7 4.89 4.78 2.27
N VAL A 8 4.07 3.80 2.65
CA VAL A 8 3.21 3.04 1.73
C VAL A 8 2.16 3.95 1.09
N LEU A 9 1.45 4.78 1.88
CA LEU A 9 0.47 5.74 1.39
C LEU A 9 1.09 6.75 0.42
N ASN A 10 2.27 7.29 0.73
CA ASN A 10 2.98 8.22 -0.14
C ASN A 10 3.48 7.56 -1.43
N ALA A 11 3.99 6.32 -1.36
CA ALA A 11 4.37 5.57 -2.56
C ALA A 11 3.15 5.32 -3.47
N MET A 12 2.02 4.92 -2.86
CA MET A 12 0.76 4.70 -3.56
C MET A 12 0.17 5.98 -4.14
N THR A 13 0.23 7.10 -3.40
CA THR A 13 -0.31 8.40 -3.81
C THR A 13 0.55 9.04 -4.91
N ASN A 14 1.87 8.93 -4.82
CA ASN A 14 2.79 9.42 -5.87
C ASN A 14 2.61 8.68 -7.19
N GLU A 15 2.30 7.39 -7.17
CA GLU A 15 2.01 6.67 -8.41
C GLU A 15 0.62 6.96 -8.95
N GLY A 16 -0.37 7.23 -8.08
CA GLY A 16 -1.76 7.50 -8.48
C GLY A 16 -2.38 6.36 -9.30
N LYS A 17 -1.79 5.16 -9.23
CA LYS A 17 -2.16 3.99 -10.02
C LYS A 17 -2.42 2.79 -9.13
N PRO A 18 -3.31 1.88 -9.54
CA PRO A 18 -3.42 0.58 -8.91
C PRO A 18 -2.08 -0.14 -8.97
N MET A 19 -1.50 -0.42 -7.80
CA MET A 19 -0.24 -1.17 -7.64
C MET A 19 -0.44 -2.48 -6.89
N ARG A 20 0.44 -3.45 -7.13
CA ARG A 20 0.48 -4.68 -6.34
C ARG A 20 1.26 -4.47 -5.05
N SER A 21 1.03 -5.33 -4.06
CA SER A 21 1.80 -5.33 -2.81
C SER A 21 3.31 -5.50 -3.04
N GLY A 22 3.71 -6.19 -4.12
CA GLY A 22 5.11 -6.29 -4.54
C GLY A 22 5.69 -4.96 -5.04
N ASP A 23 4.99 -4.28 -5.95
CA ASP A 23 5.42 -2.98 -6.48
C ASP A 23 5.53 -1.92 -5.36
N ILE A 24 4.57 -1.92 -4.43
CA ILE A 24 4.57 -1.04 -3.26
C ILE A 24 5.76 -1.35 -2.35
N ALA A 25 6.11 -2.62 -2.16
CA ALA A 25 7.26 -3.03 -1.35
C ALA A 25 8.59 -2.58 -1.98
N GLU A 26 8.75 -2.73 -3.31
CA GLU A 26 9.93 -2.25 -4.03
C GLU A 26 10.03 -0.72 -4.01
N LYS A 27 8.91 -0.01 -4.18
CA LYS A 27 8.88 1.46 -4.19
C LYS A 27 9.12 2.06 -2.80
N ALA A 28 8.49 1.48 -1.78
CA ALA A 28 8.64 1.91 -0.40
C ALA A 28 9.94 1.40 0.24
N TRP A 29 10.73 0.57 -0.47
CA TRP A 29 11.94 -0.09 0.06
C TRP A 29 11.65 -0.81 1.39
N MET A 30 10.55 -1.54 1.41
CA MET A 30 10.02 -2.20 2.60
C MET A 30 9.84 -3.69 2.37
N ASP A 31 9.89 -4.46 3.45
CA ASP A 31 9.53 -5.87 3.41
C ASP A 31 8.11 -6.06 2.88
N GLN A 32 7.97 -6.99 1.94
CA GLN A 32 6.68 -7.38 1.39
C GLN A 32 5.72 -7.85 2.50
N GLU A 33 6.24 -8.46 3.56
CA GLU A 33 5.48 -8.86 4.73
C GLU A 33 4.97 -7.66 5.54
N ALA A 34 5.80 -6.62 5.70
CA ALA A 34 5.41 -5.38 6.37
C ALA A 34 4.33 -4.64 5.55
N VAL A 35 4.53 -4.52 4.23
CA VAL A 35 3.54 -3.93 3.32
C VAL A 35 2.24 -4.73 3.32
N SER A 36 2.29 -6.06 3.32
CA SER A 36 1.10 -6.91 3.39
C SER A 36 0.30 -6.69 4.70
N ARG A 37 0.99 -6.60 5.85
CA ARG A 37 0.35 -6.27 7.14
C ARG A 37 -0.28 -4.89 7.11
N ILE A 38 0.43 -3.89 6.60
CA ILE A 38 -0.06 -2.52 6.47
C ILE A 38 -1.27 -2.45 5.53
N LEU A 39 -1.21 -3.07 4.36
CA LEU A 39 -2.33 -3.15 3.43
C LEU A 39 -3.53 -3.85 4.06
N ALA A 40 -3.33 -4.90 4.86
CA ALA A 40 -4.42 -5.55 5.59
C ALA A 40 -5.08 -4.59 6.60
N THR A 41 -4.29 -3.80 7.33
CA THR A 41 -4.78 -2.76 8.25
C THR A 41 -5.48 -1.63 7.50
N LEU A 42 -4.85 -1.05 6.49
CA LEU A 42 -5.41 0.02 5.66
C LEU A 42 -6.70 -0.41 4.94
N ARG A 43 -6.79 -1.69 4.55
CA ARG A 43 -8.02 -2.27 3.98
C ARG A 43 -9.12 -2.37 5.01
N LYS A 44 -8.82 -2.72 6.27
CA LYS A 44 -9.79 -2.67 7.38
C LYS A 44 -10.25 -1.23 7.65
N GLU A 45 -9.33 -0.28 7.59
CA GLU A 45 -9.61 1.15 7.74
C GLU A 45 -10.31 1.78 6.54
N ARG A 46 -10.56 1.02 5.46
CA ARG A 46 -11.15 1.49 4.20
C ARG A 46 -10.38 2.64 3.53
N LYS A 47 -9.09 2.80 3.84
CA LYS A 47 -8.18 3.79 3.20
C LYS A 47 -7.63 3.33 1.86
N ILE A 48 -7.80 2.05 1.52
CA ILE A 48 -7.43 1.50 0.22
C ILE A 48 -8.59 0.72 -0.39
N SER A 49 -8.77 0.87 -1.70
CA SER A 49 -9.73 0.16 -2.52
C SER A 49 -9.01 -0.77 -3.50
N SER A 50 -9.61 -1.92 -3.78
CA SER A 50 -9.05 -2.92 -4.70
C SER A 50 -9.98 -3.13 -5.89
N PRO A 51 -9.88 -2.29 -6.94
CA PRO A 51 -10.76 -2.39 -8.11
C PRO A 51 -10.45 -3.64 -8.97
N LYS A 52 -9.25 -4.21 -8.83
CA LYS A 52 -8.82 -5.41 -9.56
C LYS A 52 -8.03 -6.31 -8.61
N ARG A 53 -8.09 -7.64 -8.82
CA ARG A 53 -7.45 -8.62 -7.93
C ARG A 53 -5.96 -8.32 -7.78
N CYS A 54 -5.51 -8.16 -6.53
CA CYS A 54 -4.14 -7.79 -6.15
C CYS A 54 -3.70 -6.36 -6.49
N PHE A 55 -4.61 -5.48 -6.89
CA PHE A 55 -4.31 -4.07 -7.10
C PHE A 55 -4.89 -3.25 -5.95
N TYR A 56 -4.07 -2.42 -5.32
CA TYR A 56 -4.45 -1.54 -4.24
C TYR A 56 -4.34 -0.09 -4.71
N VAL A 57 -5.38 0.69 -4.43
CA VAL A 57 -5.49 2.11 -4.75
C VAL A 57 -5.81 2.83 -3.45
N PRO A 58 -5.12 3.92 -3.08
CA PRO A 58 -5.57 4.76 -1.99
C PRO A 58 -6.91 5.41 -2.37
N VAL A 59 -7.88 5.43 -1.46
CA VAL A 59 -9.18 6.12 -1.64
C VAL A 59 -9.13 7.52 -1.06
#